data_AF-A0A087AEG6-F1
#
_entry.id   AF-A0A087AEG6-F1
#
_cell.length_a   1.000
_cell.length_b   1.000
_cell.length_c   1.000
_cell.angle_alpha   90.00
_cell.angle_beta   90.00
_cell.angle_gamma   90.00
#
_symmetry.space_group_name_H-M   'P 1'
#
loop_
_entity.id
_entity.type
_entity.pdbx_description
1 polymer ?
#
loop_
_entity_poly.entity_id
_entity_poly.type
_entity_poly.pdbx_seq_one_letter_code
_entity_poly.pdbx_strand_id
1 'polypeptide(L)'
;MPWWIWLILALFMLAMLVAGIVYAAVHALRASKVIGAVAADVSARIDEMNAPQDAGGAPRRAIFTEPLAVAADRYADAQVAVVERRERRHERHAAVWRRWEQFND
;
A
#
# COMPACT_ATOMS: atom_id res chain seq x y z
N MET A 1 47.86 -6.41 36.79
CA MET A 1 46.82 -6.36 35.72
C MET A 1 46.15 -4.99 35.80
N PRO A 2 46.35 -4.10 34.82
CA PRO A 2 45.88 -2.72 34.92
C PRO A 2 44.33 -2.68 34.85
N TRP A 3 43.66 -2.38 35.95
CA TRP A 3 42.20 -2.40 36.10
C TRP A 3 41.45 -1.46 35.14
N TRP A 4 42.08 -0.35 34.73
CA TRP A 4 41.51 0.62 33.78
C TRP A 4 41.21 0.06 32.38
N ILE A 5 41.89 -1.00 31.96
CA ILE A 5 41.66 -1.65 30.64
C ILE A 5 40.25 -2.24 30.56
N TRP A 6 39.75 -2.80 31.68
CA TRP A 6 38.40 -3.35 31.75
C TRP A 6 37.32 -2.29 31.61
N LEU A 7 37.55 -1.08 32.13
CA LEU A 7 36.63 0.04 31.96
C LEU A 7 36.49 0.45 30.48
N ILE A 8 37.61 0.53 29.76
CA ILE A 8 37.59 0.87 28.33
C ILE A 8 36.88 -0.23 27.53
N LEU A 9 37.16 -1.50 27.82
CA LEU A 9 36.52 -2.61 27.14
C LEU A 9 35.01 -2.66 27.38
N ALA A 10 34.57 -2.45 28.63
CA ALA A 10 33.16 -2.38 28.98
C ALA A 10 32.47 -1.20 28.28
N LEU A 11 33.11 -0.03 28.24
CA LEU A 11 32.60 1.14 27.54
C LEU A 11 32.46 0.88 26.02
N PHE A 12 33.44 0.20 25.42
CA PHE A 12 33.39 -0.15 24.00
C PHE A 12 32.25 -1.13 23.68
N MET A 13 32.06 -2.17 24.51
CA MET A 13 30.91 -3.07 24.37
C MET A 13 29.58 -2.33 24.49
N LEU A 14 29.47 -1.42 25.46
CA LEU A 14 28.25 -0.63 25.65
C LEU A 14 27.99 0.27 24.44
N ALA A 15 29.01 0.95 23.92
CA ALA A 15 28.90 1.80 22.74
C ALA A 15 28.44 1.01 21.52
N MET A 16 29.00 -0.18 21.29
CA MET A 16 28.61 -1.04 20.17
C MET A 16 27.16 -1.54 20.30
N LEU A 17 26.73 -1.88 21.52
CA LEU A 17 25.34 -2.26 21.80
C LEU A 17 24.37 -1.11 21.50
N VAL A 18 24.67 0.09 22.00
CA VAL A 18 23.84 1.27 21.77
C VAL A 18 23.76 1.60 20.28
N ALA A 19 24.88 1.54 19.55
CA ALA A 19 24.89 1.75 18.11
C ALA A 19 23.99 0.74 17.37
N GLY A 20 24.04 -0.54 17.74
CA GLY A 20 23.18 -1.57 17.18
C GLY A 20 21.69 -1.32 17.44
N ILE A 21 21.34 -0.95 18.68
CA ILE A 21 19.96 -0.64 19.06
C ILE A 21 19.43 0.57 18.28
N VAL A 22 20.22 1.66 18.19
CA VAL A 22 19.86 2.86 17.43
C VAL A 22 19.63 2.52 15.96
N TYR A 23 20.53 1.74 15.35
CA TYR A 23 20.38 1.32 13.97
C TYR A 23 19.09 0.51 13.74
N ALA A 24 18.82 -0.48 14.59
CA ALA A 24 17.61 -1.29 14.52
C ALA A 24 16.34 -0.44 14.69
N ALA A 25 16.33 0.49 15.65
CA ALA A 25 15.20 1.39 15.89
C ALA A 25 14.92 2.31 14.69
N VAL A 26 15.96 2.91 14.10
CA VAL A 26 15.81 3.74 12.89
C VAL A 26 15.29 2.91 11.73
N HIS A 27 15.79 1.70 11.54
CA HIS A 27 15.36 0.81 10.48
C HIS A 27 13.89 0.37 10.67
N ALA A 28 13.51 0.00 11.90
CA ALA A 28 12.15 -0.34 12.27
C ALA A 28 11.19 0.83 12.00
N LEU A 29 11.54 2.05 12.43
CA LEU A 29 10.73 3.24 12.18
C LEU A 29 10.53 3.54 10.68
N ARG A 30 11.55 3.31 9.84
CA ARG A 30 11.40 3.47 8.38
C ARG A 30 10.46 2.43 7.79
N ALA A 31 10.57 1.17 8.23
CA ALA A 31 9.66 0.10 7.79
C ALA A 31 8.22 0.35 8.26
N SER A 32 8.02 0.80 9.50
CA SER A 32 6.69 1.08 10.06
C SER A 32 5.93 2.15 9.28
N LYS A 33 6.61 3.20 8.76
CA LYS A 33 5.95 4.23 7.95
C LYS A 33 5.38 3.67 6.65
N VAL A 34 6.09 2.74 6.01
CA VAL A 34 5.63 2.08 4.76
C VAL A 34 4.44 1.17 5.06
N ILE A 35 4.53 0.37 6.13
CA ILE A 35 3.45 -0.53 6.55
C ILE A 35 2.20 0.27 6.93
N GLY A 36 2.34 1.39 7.64
CA GLY A 36 1.23 2.24 8.03
C GLY A 36 0.43 2.80 6.85
N ALA A 37 1.12 3.24 5.78
CA ALA A 37 0.46 3.73 4.57
C ALA A 37 -0.33 2.62 3.86
N VAL A 38 0.23 1.41 3.77
CA VAL A 38 -0.46 0.25 3.19
C VAL A 38 -1.65 -0.17 4.05
N ALA A 39 -1.48 -0.20 5.37
CA ALA A 39 -2.57 -0.55 6.29
C ALA A 39 -3.73 0.45 6.21
N ALA A 40 -3.45 1.74 6.08
CA ALA A 40 -4.48 2.77 5.90
C ALA A 40 -5.25 2.60 4.58
N ASP A 41 -4.56 2.31 3.47
CA ASP A 41 -5.20 2.08 2.16
C ASP A 41 -6.09 0.83 2.17
N VAL A 42 -5.60 -0.25 2.78
CA VAL A 42 -6.37 -1.49 2.96
C VAL A 42 -7.58 -1.26 3.87
N SER A 43 -7.41 -0.55 4.99
CA SER A 43 -8.51 -0.22 5.90
C SER A 43 -9.57 0.63 5.21
N ALA A 44 -9.17 1.66 4.47
CA ALA A 44 -10.10 2.50 3.72
C ALA A 44 -10.91 1.68 2.70
N ARG A 45 -10.28 0.72 2.02
CA ARG A 45 -10.96 -0.16 1.07
C ARG A 45 -11.93 -1.12 1.77
N ILE A 46 -11.58 -1.61 2.96
CA ILE A 46 -12.46 -2.45 3.79
C ILE A 46 -13.66 -1.64 4.28
N ASP A 47 -13.44 -0.41 4.75
CA ASP A 47 -14.52 0.49 5.18
C ASP A 47 -15.47 0.82 4.03
N GLU A 48 -14.96 1.02 2.81
CA GLU A 48 -15.80 1.21 1.62
C GLU A 48 -16.63 -0.02 1.26
N MET A 49 -16.09 -1.23 1.46
CA MET A 49 -16.85 -2.49 1.27
C MET A 49 -17.88 -2.73 2.37
N ASN A 50 -17.58 -2.28 3.60
CA ASN A 50 -18.46 -2.38 4.75
C ASN A 50 -19.46 -1.21 4.85
N ALA A 51 -19.27 -0.16 4.05
CA ALA A 51 -20.21 0.93 3.95
C ALA A 51 -21.59 0.33 3.61
N PRO A 52 -22.64 0.64 4.37
CA PRO A 52 -23.99 0.24 4.01
C PRO A 52 -24.22 0.74 2.59
N GLN A 53 -24.39 -0.17 1.63
CA GLN A 53 -24.79 0.20 0.27
C GLN A 53 -26.04 1.05 0.42
N ASP A 54 -25.94 2.34 0.08
CA ASP A 54 -26.97 3.33 0.35
C ASP A 54 -28.35 2.72 0.11
N ALA A 55 -29.09 2.58 1.20
CA ALA A 55 -30.48 2.15 1.23
C ALA A 55 -31.41 3.26 0.70
N GLY A 56 -31.02 3.89 -0.42
CA GLY A 56 -31.79 4.88 -1.17
C GLY A 56 -32.22 4.40 -2.56
N GLY A 57 -31.65 3.29 -3.05
CA GLY A 57 -32.14 2.61 -4.26
C GLY A 57 -32.84 1.32 -3.86
N ALA A 58 -34.09 1.13 -4.30
CA ALA A 58 -34.78 -0.16 -4.17
C ALA A 58 -33.82 -1.31 -4.54
N PRO A 59 -33.86 -2.46 -3.81
CA PRO A 59 -32.95 -3.58 -4.04
C PRO A 59 -32.90 -3.88 -5.54
N ARG A 60 -31.72 -3.68 -6.14
CA ARG A 60 -31.54 -3.77 -7.59
C ARG A 60 -31.99 -5.16 -8.02
N ARG A 61 -33.00 -5.23 -8.90
CA ARG A 61 -33.57 -6.49 -9.36
C ARG A 61 -32.47 -7.37 -9.94
N ALA A 62 -32.54 -8.66 -9.65
CA ALA A 62 -31.56 -9.60 -10.14
C ALA A 62 -31.53 -9.55 -11.67
N ILE A 63 -30.33 -9.53 -12.27
CA ILE A 63 -30.13 -9.19 -13.68
C ILE A 63 -30.88 -10.13 -14.65
N PHE A 64 -31.15 -11.36 -14.22
CA PHE A 64 -31.93 -12.34 -14.97
C PHE A 64 -33.44 -12.06 -15.00
N THR A 65 -33.93 -11.13 -14.18
CA THR A 65 -35.34 -10.69 -14.15
C THR A 65 -35.60 -9.45 -15.00
N GLU A 66 -34.55 -8.89 -15.61
CA GLU A 66 -34.62 -7.67 -16.41
C GLU A 66 -34.52 -7.96 -17.91
N PRO A 67 -35.02 -7.06 -18.77
CA PRO A 67 -34.86 -7.18 -20.22
C PRO A 67 -33.39 -7.23 -20.62
N LEU A 68 -33.08 -8.00 -21.67
CA LEU A 68 -31.70 -8.20 -22.15
C LEU A 68 -30.96 -6.88 -22.43
N ALA A 69 -31.66 -5.86 -22.93
CA ALA A 69 -31.07 -4.54 -23.20
C ALA A 69 -30.49 -3.89 -21.93
N VAL A 70 -31.18 -4.00 -20.79
CA VAL A 70 -30.73 -3.43 -19.51
C VAL A 70 -29.51 -4.19 -18.99
N ALA A 71 -29.46 -5.50 -19.18
CA ALA A 71 -28.30 -6.31 -18.84
C ALA A 71 -27.08 -5.98 -19.73
N ALA A 72 -27.30 -5.73 -21.02
CA ALA A 72 -26.27 -5.35 -21.97
C ALA A 72 -25.65 -3.99 -21.63
N ASP A 73 -26.47 -2.99 -21.32
CA ASP A 73 -26.00 -1.66 -20.92
C ASP A 73 -25.16 -1.73 -19.63
N ARG A 74 -25.61 -2.48 -18.62
CA ARG A 74 -24.84 -2.69 -17.38
C ARG A 74 -23.49 -3.36 -17.63
N TYR A 75 -23.42 -4.29 -18.57
CA TYR A 75 -22.17 -4.94 -18.94
C TYR A 75 -21.24 -3.97 -19.67
N ALA A 76 -21.78 -3.14 -20.56
CA ALA A 76 -21.02 -2.09 -21.24
C ALA A 76 -20.41 -1.09 -20.25
N ASP A 77 -21.20 -0.62 -19.28
CA ASP A 77 -20.72 0.29 -18.22
C ASP A 77 -19.62 -0.34 -17.37
N ALA A 78 -19.79 -1.62 -16.98
CA ALA A 78 -18.76 -2.34 -16.23
C ALA A 78 -17.47 -2.54 -17.05
N GLN A 79 -17.60 -2.78 -18.36
CA GLN A 79 -16.44 -2.88 -19.26
C GLN A 79 -15.66 -1.58 -19.36
N VAL A 80 -16.33 -0.42 -19.41
CA VAL A 80 -15.66 0.88 -19.39
C VAL A 80 -14.75 1.02 -18.16
N ALA A 81 -15.26 0.68 -16.98
CA ALA A 81 -14.47 0.74 -15.74
C ALA A 81 -13.26 -0.21 -15.75
N VAL A 82 -13.39 -1.39 -16.38
CA VAL A 82 -12.29 -2.35 -16.52
C VAL A 82 -11.20 -1.82 -17.46
N VAL A 83 -11.59 -1.24 -18.60
CA VAL A 83 -10.67 -0.64 -19.57
C VAL A 83 -9.92 0.52 -18.93
N GLU A 84 -10.63 1.42 -18.25
CA GLU A 84 -10.02 2.58 -17.58
C GLU A 84 -9.01 2.14 -16.50
N ARG A 85 -9.34 1.11 -15.72
CA ARG A 85 -8.40 0.55 -14.74
C ARG A 85 -7.14 -0.01 -15.40
N ARG A 86 -7.28 -0.63 -16.57
CA ARG A 86 -6.15 -1.20 -17.32
C ARG A 86 -5.25 -0.09 -17.85
N GLU A 87 -5.81 0.98 -18.40
CA GLU A 87 -5.06 2.15 -18.86
C GLU A 87 -4.27 2.80 -17.71
N ARG A 88 -4.91 3.06 -16.57
CA ARG A 88 -4.22 3.60 -15.38
C ARG A 88 -3.05 2.71 -14.91
N ARG A 89 -3.12 1.39 -15.12
CA ARG A 89 -2.01 0.47 -14.81
C ARG A 89 -0.87 0.62 -15.82
N HIS A 90 -1.19 0.72 -17.10
CA HIS A 90 -0.20 0.96 -18.16
C HIS A 90 0.50 2.31 -17.97
N GLU A 91 -0.23 3.38 -17.64
CA GLU A 91 0.34 4.70 -17.36
C GLU A 91 1.30 4.69 -16.17
N ARG A 92 0.95 3.99 -15.08
CA ARG A 92 1.84 3.83 -13.92
C ARG A 92 3.14 3.15 -14.30
N HIS A 93 3.07 2.05 -15.05
CA HIS A 93 4.27 1.37 -15.52
C HIS A 93 5.09 2.30 -16.42
N ALA A 94 4.48 2.99 -17.37
CA ALA A 94 5.18 3.95 -18.24
C ALA A 94 5.83 5.09 -17.47
N ALA A 95 5.20 5.59 -16.40
CA ALA A 95 5.77 6.61 -15.52
C ALA A 95 6.98 6.08 -14.72
N VAL A 96 6.93 4.82 -14.27
CA VAL A 96 8.09 4.16 -13.64
C VAL A 96 9.22 4.03 -14.65
N TRP A 97 8.98 3.52 -15.86
CA TRP A 97 10.00 3.39 -16.90
C TRP A 97 10.68 4.73 -17.24
N ARG A 98 9.89 5.80 -17.45
CA ARG A 98 10.45 7.15 -17.69
C ARG A 98 11.35 7.65 -16.56
N ARG A 99 11.02 7.33 -15.31
CA ARG A 99 11.86 7.69 -14.15
C ARG A 99 13.20 6.95 -14.18
N TRP A 100 13.20 5.70 -14.61
CA TRP A 100 14.42 4.90 -14.71
C TRP A 100 15.31 5.37 -15.86
N GLU A 101 14.71 5.76 -17.00
CA GLU A 101 15.41 6.35 -18.14
C GLU A 101 16.15 7.63 -17.74
N GLN A 102 15.47 8.56 -17.05
CA GLN A 102 16.09 9.80 -16.54
C GLN A 102 17.17 9.61 -15.48
N PHE A 103 17.21 8.48 -14.77
CA PHE A 103 18.27 8.18 -13.81
C PHE A 103 19.53 7.65 -14.51
N ASN A 104 19.41 7.15 -15.73
CA ASN A 104 20.47 6.49 -16.47
C ASN A 104 21.15 7.41 -17.52
N ASP A 105 20.69 8.67 -17.64
CA ASP A 105 21.32 9.78 -18.35
C ASP A 105 22.21 10.62 -17.41
#